data_AF-A0A9R1M1A4-F1
#
_entry.id   AF-A0A9R1M1A4-F1
#
_cell.length_a   1.000
_cell.length_b   1.000
_cell.length_c   1.000
_cell.angle_alpha   90.00
_cell.angle_beta   90.00
_cell.angle_gamma   90.00
#
_symmetry.space_group_name_H-M   'P 1'
#
loop_
_entity.id
_entity.type
_entity.pdbx_description
1 polymer ?
#
loop_
_entity_poly.entity_id
_entity_poly.type
_entity_poly.pdbx_seq_one_letter_code
_entity_poly.pdbx_strand_id
1 'polypeptide(L)'
;MGCQKVILETDAVALKQAITSDLYDYSSLGVLFKEIRAVLQSTFQSCKVETCPRACNISAHCLAAHGVCMERKSYQIWLDPFPSHVKKLVAGESSLTG
;
A
#
# COMPACT_ATOMS: atom_id res chain seq x y z
N MET A 1 4.60 -17.04 14.84
CA MET A 1 3.65 -17.79 13.98
C MET A 1 2.82 -16.75 13.23
N GLY A 2 3.00 -16.61 11.92
CA GLY A 2 2.35 -15.55 11.12
C GLY A 2 2.77 -15.61 9.65
N CYS A 3 2.27 -14.67 8.84
CA CYS A 3 2.59 -14.52 7.41
C CYS A 3 4.05 -14.10 7.22
N GLN A 4 4.98 -15.05 7.24
CA GLN A 4 6.42 -14.77 7.12
C GLN A 4 6.92 -14.69 5.68
N LYS A 5 6.14 -15.19 4.72
CA LYS A 5 6.41 -15.13 3.29
C LYS A 5 5.29 -14.36 2.62
N VAL A 6 5.57 -13.15 2.15
CA VAL A 6 4.56 -12.22 1.62
C VAL A 6 4.92 -11.74 0.22
N ILE A 7 3.88 -11.44 -0.57
CA ILE A 7 3.97 -10.70 -1.82
C ILE A 7 3.21 -9.39 -1.59
N LEU A 8 3.92 -8.27 -1.67
CA LEU A 8 3.34 -6.94 -1.59
C LEU A 8 3.14 -6.42 -3.00
N GLU A 9 1.90 -6.15 -3.36
CA GLU A 9 1.55 -5.61 -4.67
C GLU A 9 1.38 -4.08 -4.61
N THR A 10 1.88 -3.40 -5.62
CA THR A 10 1.74 -1.95 -5.77
C THR A 10 1.58 -1.58 -7.24
N ASP A 11 0.79 -0.56 -7.53
CA ASP A 11 0.71 0.06 -8.86
C ASP A 11 1.80 1.15 -9.06
N ALA A 12 2.53 1.50 -8.01
CA ALA A 12 3.59 2.49 -8.04
C ALA A 12 4.93 1.87 -8.45
N VAL A 13 5.20 1.84 -9.75
CA VAL A 13 6.45 1.26 -10.33
C VAL A 13 7.71 1.90 -9.74
N ALA A 14 7.72 3.23 -9.60
CA ALA A 14 8.86 3.95 -9.03
C ALA A 14 9.12 3.57 -7.55
N LEU A 15 8.04 3.35 -6.78
CA LEU A 15 8.16 2.90 -5.39
C LEU A 15 8.75 1.49 -5.32
N LYS A 16 8.28 0.55 -6.16
CA LYS A 16 8.88 -0.80 -6.27
C LYS A 16 10.38 -0.68 -6.49
N GLN A 17 10.81 0.07 -7.50
CA GLN A 17 12.23 0.23 -7.82
C GLN A 17 13.02 0.81 -6.65
N ALA A 18 12.47 1.81 -5.95
CA ALA A 18 13.12 2.45 -4.82
C ALA A 18 13.28 1.54 -3.59
N ILE A 19 12.36 0.58 -3.37
CA ILE A 19 12.41 -0.33 -2.22
C ILE A 19 12.98 -1.72 -2.56
N THR A 20 13.29 -2.00 -3.82
CA THR A 20 13.96 -3.24 -4.24
C THR A 20 15.38 -3.03 -4.77
N SER A 21 15.86 -1.79 -4.81
CA SER A 21 17.22 -1.46 -5.27
C SER A 21 17.77 -0.25 -4.52
N ASP A 22 19.05 0.04 -4.72
CA ASP A 22 19.72 1.19 -4.11
C ASP A 22 19.77 2.44 -5.03
N LEU A 23 19.08 2.40 -6.17
CA LEU A 23 19.06 3.49 -7.17
C LEU A 23 18.61 4.84 -6.60
N TYR A 24 17.75 4.81 -5.58
CA TYR A 24 17.13 6.00 -4.99
C TYR A 24 17.72 6.38 -3.63
N ASP A 25 18.81 5.75 -3.20
CA ASP A 25 19.38 5.92 -1.87
C ASP A 25 19.90 7.33 -1.58
N TYR A 26 20.30 8.05 -2.63
CA TYR A 26 20.75 9.44 -2.57
C TYR A 26 19.69 10.45 -3.05
N SER A 27 18.46 9.99 -3.30
CA SER A 27 17.33 10.88 -3.63
C SER A 27 16.82 11.61 -2.38
N SER A 28 15.98 12.62 -2.57
CA SER A 28 15.34 13.36 -1.47
C SER A 28 14.54 12.48 -0.51
N LEU A 29 14.05 11.32 -0.97
CA LEU A 29 13.32 10.33 -0.18
C LEU A 29 14.16 9.08 0.14
N GLY A 30 15.47 9.09 -0.15
CA GLY A 30 16.34 7.91 -0.03
C GLY A 30 16.36 7.31 1.37
N VAL A 31 16.35 8.14 2.42
CA VAL A 31 16.26 7.68 3.82
C VAL A 31 14.96 6.92 4.06
N LEU A 32 13.82 7.45 3.60
CA LEU A 32 12.53 6.79 3.76
C LEU A 32 12.49 5.43 3.04
N PHE A 33 13.05 5.34 1.83
CA PHE A 33 13.14 4.06 1.12
C PHE A 33 13.98 3.04 1.88
N LYS A 34 15.12 3.45 2.44
CA LYS A 34 15.96 2.58 3.29
C LYS A 34 15.21 2.09 4.52
N GLU A 35 14.46 2.97 5.20
CA GLU A 35 13.64 2.60 6.34
C GLU A 35 12.57 1.57 5.97
N ILE A 36 11.88 1.76 4.84
CA ILE A 36 10.91 0.78 4.33
C ILE A 36 11.60 -0.57 4.10
N ARG A 37 12.77 -0.60 3.44
CA ARG A 37 13.52 -1.85 3.21
C ARG A 37 13.90 -2.54 4.52
N ALA A 38 14.38 -1.78 5.50
CA ALA A 38 14.75 -2.30 6.82
C ALA A 38 13.54 -2.90 7.56
N VAL A 39 12.37 -2.26 7.49
CA VAL A 39 11.12 -2.80 8.06
C VAL A 39 10.72 -4.09 7.37
N LEU A 40 10.74 -4.15 6.03
CA LEU A 40 10.39 -5.36 5.29
C LEU A 40 11.32 -6.54 5.64
N GLN A 41 12.63 -6.30 5.73
CA GLN A 41 13.64 -7.31 6.04
C GLN A 41 13.58 -7.80 7.49
N SER A 42 13.22 -6.93 8.43
CA SER A 42 13.09 -7.29 9.85
C SER A 42 11.74 -7.93 10.20
N THR A 43 10.69 -7.63 9.43
CA THR A 43 9.33 -8.12 9.69
C THR A 43 9.07 -9.48 9.05
N PHE A 44 9.61 -9.72 7.84
CA PHE A 44 9.30 -10.91 7.05
C PHE A 44 10.54 -11.76 6.78
N GLN A 45 10.39 -13.09 6.85
CA GLN A 45 11.42 -14.01 6.40
C GLN A 45 11.66 -13.91 4.88
N SER A 46 10.60 -13.64 4.12
CA SER A 46 10.66 -13.41 2.69
C SER A 46 9.59 -12.41 2.28
N CYS A 47 9.99 -11.33 1.61
CA CYS A 47 9.09 -10.33 1.05
C CYS A 47 9.43 -10.11 -0.41
N LYS A 48 8.46 -10.31 -1.31
CA LYS A 48 8.55 -9.92 -2.71
C LYS A 48 7.69 -8.68 -2.94
N VAL A 49 8.17 -7.74 -3.74
CA VAL A 49 7.41 -6.56 -4.12
C VAL A 49 7.13 -6.64 -5.62
N GLU A 50 5.85 -6.67 -5.98
CA GLU A 50 5.42 -6.79 -7.38
C GLU A 50 4.54 -5.65 -7.82
N THR A 51 4.58 -5.40 -9.13
CA THR A 51 3.73 -4.40 -9.77
C THR A 51 2.43 -5.01 -10.22
N CYS A 52 1.30 -4.38 -9.89
CA CYS A 52 -0.01 -4.76 -10.40
C CYS A 52 -0.69 -3.58 -11.11
N PRO A 53 -1.65 -3.85 -12.03
CA PRO A 53 -2.45 -2.79 -12.63
C PRO A 53 -3.21 -1.97 -11.58
N ARG A 54 -3.44 -0.69 -11.87
CA ARG A 54 -4.25 0.23 -11.04
C ARG A 54 -5.59 -0.36 -10.59
N ALA A 55 -6.24 -1.11 -11.48
CA ALA A 55 -7.51 -1.79 -11.22
C ALA A 55 -7.40 -2.84 -10.10
N CYS A 56 -6.27 -3.54 -10.00
CA CYS A 56 -6.00 -4.51 -8.93
C CYS A 56 -5.68 -3.83 -7.60
N ASN A 57 -5.19 -2.57 -7.64
CA ASN A 57 -4.87 -1.77 -6.46
C ASN A 57 -5.87 -0.63 -6.22
N ILE A 58 -7.13 -0.79 -6.65
CA ILE A 58 -8.15 0.27 -6.55
C ILE A 58 -8.47 0.59 -5.08
N SER A 59 -8.59 -0.44 -4.24
CA SER A 59 -8.90 -0.32 -2.82
C SER A 59 -7.85 0.49 -2.07
N ALA A 60 -6.56 0.19 -2.24
CA ALA A 60 -5.48 0.92 -1.56
C ALA A 60 -5.44 2.41 -1.95
N HIS A 61 -5.74 2.73 -3.20
CA HIS A 61 -5.76 4.12 -3.63
C HIS A 61 -6.99 4.89 -3.20
N CYS A 62 -8.17 4.28 -3.19
CA CYS A 62 -9.34 4.93 -2.62
C CYS A 62 -9.12 5.21 -1.13
N LEU A 63 -8.47 4.30 -0.41
CA LEU A 63 -8.05 4.52 0.98
C LEU A 63 -7.00 5.64 1.10
N ALA A 64 -6.01 5.69 0.21
CA ALA A 64 -5.02 6.77 0.19
C ALA A 64 -5.67 8.13 -0.11
N ALA A 65 -6.60 8.19 -1.06
CA ALA A 65 -7.34 9.41 -1.41
C ALA A 65 -8.21 9.89 -0.24
N HIS A 66 -8.89 8.99 0.47
CA HIS A 66 -9.61 9.31 1.70
C HIS A 66 -8.68 9.87 2.77
N GLY A 67 -7.50 9.27 2.96
CA GLY A 67 -6.48 9.73 3.90
C GLY A 67 -5.94 11.13 3.62
N VAL A 68 -5.86 11.54 2.34
CA VAL A 68 -5.45 12.91 1.96
C VAL A 68 -6.46 13.97 2.44
N CYS A 69 -7.75 13.62 2.51
CA CYS A 69 -8.80 14.51 3.02
C CYS A 69 -8.84 14.59 4.55
N MET A 70 -8.05 13.78 5.25
CA MET A 70 -8.01 13.75 6.72
C MET A 70 -6.99 14.76 7.26
N GLU A 71 -7.20 15.20 8.50
CA GLU A 71 -6.24 16.07 9.19
C GLU A 71 -4.91 15.35 9.41
N ARG A 72 -3.80 16.10 9.36
CA ARG A 72 -2.47 15.54 9.56
C ARG A 72 -2.37 14.85 10.92
N LYS A 73 -1.82 13.63 10.94
CA LYS A 73 -1.68 12.77 12.13
C LYS A 73 -3.00 12.31 12.76
N SER A 74 -4.13 12.51 12.08
CA SER A 74 -5.37 11.85 12.48
C SER A 74 -5.39 10.41 11.99
N TYR A 75 -6.17 9.58 12.66
CA TYR A 75 -6.45 8.21 12.23
C TYR A 75 -7.94 7.93 12.46
N GLN A 76 -8.47 6.97 11.72
CA GLN A 76 -9.84 6.48 11.89
C GLN A 76 -9.79 4.99 12.21
N ILE A 77 -10.61 4.58 13.18
CA ILE A 77 -10.84 3.17 13.49
C ILE A 77 -12.27 2.87 13.06
N TRP A 78 -12.43 1.89 12.18
CA TRP A 78 -13.74 1.41 11.76
C TRP A 78 -14.06 0.11 12.49
N LEU A 79 -15.05 0.17 13.38
CA LEU A 79 -15.68 -1.00 13.97
C LEU A 79 -16.81 -1.48 13.06
N ASP A 80 -17.33 -2.69 13.29
CA ASP A 80 -18.51 -3.14 12.55
C ASP A 80 -19.71 -2.24 12.88
N PRO A 81 -20.45 -1.73 11.87
CA PRO A 81 -20.29 -1.98 10.44
C PRO A 81 -19.27 -1.06 9.73
N PHE A 82 -18.48 -1.63 8.82
CA PHE A 82 -17.56 -0.85 7.97
C PHE A 82 -18.29 0.23 7.13
N PRO A 83 -17.62 1.35 6.82
CA PRO A 83 -18.15 2.36 5.90
C PRO A 83 -18.55 1.77 4.56
N SER A 84 -19.64 2.28 3.98
CA SER A 84 -20.18 1.79 2.71
C SER A 84 -19.18 1.83 1.55
N HIS A 85 -18.32 2.85 1.50
CA HIS A 85 -17.28 2.95 0.48
C HIS A 85 -16.22 1.83 0.63
N VAL A 86 -15.79 1.49 1.85
CA VAL A 86 -14.86 0.37 2.10
C VAL A 86 -15.51 -0.96 1.74
N LYS A 87 -16.78 -1.17 2.12
CA LYS A 87 -17.53 -2.39 1.78
C LYS A 87 -17.59 -2.61 0.26
N LYS A 88 -17.88 -1.56 -0.51
CA LYS A 88 -17.91 -1.62 -1.98
C LYS A 88 -16.54 -1.96 -2.59
N LEU A 89 -15.46 -1.38 -2.07
CA LEU A 89 -14.10 -1.64 -2.52
C LEU A 89 -13.68 -3.10 -2.27
N VAL A 90 -14.03 -3.64 -1.11
CA VAL A 90 -13.68 -5.02 -0.72
C VAL A 90 -14.56 -6.06 -1.43
N ALA A 91 -15.83 -5.73 -1.70
CA ALA A 91 -16.74 -6.62 -2.43
C ALA A 91 -16.37 -6.80 -3.91
N GLY A 92 -15.37 -6.07 -4.43
CA GLY A 92 -14.97 -6.14 -5.83
C GLY A 92 -16.02 -5.59 -6.79
N GLU A 93 -17.07 -4.95 -6.28
CA GLU A 93 -18.11 -4.31 -7.09
C GLU A 93 -17.55 -3.01 -7.67
N SER A 94 -16.74 -3.18 -8.73
CA SER A 94 -16.60 -2.17 -9.76
C SER A 94 -17.99 -2.03 -10.37
N SER A 95 -18.80 -1.11 -9.86
CA SER A 95 -20.07 -0.80 -10.50
C SER A 95 -19.72 -0.37 -11.92
N LEU A 96 -20.03 -1.22 -12.90
CA LEU A 96 -20.27 -0.78 -14.26
C LEU A 96 -21.45 0.19 -14.18
N THR A 97 -21.16 1.45 -13.89
CA THR A 97 -22.06 2.57 -14.16
C THR A 97 -21.47 3.28 -15.36
N GLY A 98 -22.18 3.15 -16.48
CA GLY A 98 -21.75 3.52 -17.83
C GLY A 98 -21.78 5.00 -18.14
#